data_AF-A0A523R042-F1
#
_entry.id   AF-A0A523R042-F1
#
_cell.length_a   1.000
_cell.length_b   1.000
_cell.length_c   1.000
_cell.angle_alpha   90.00
_cell.angle_beta   90.00
_cell.angle_gamma   90.00
#
_symmetry.space_group_name_H-M   'P 1'
#
loop_
_entity.id
_entity.type
_entity.pdbx_description
1 polymer ?
#
loop_
_entity_poly.entity_id
_entity_poly.type
_entity_poly.pdbx_seq_one_letter_code
_entity_poly.pdbx_strand_id
1 'polypeptide(L)'
;MKVLTVKPYPETQTALLPINRDFVVKYDPELYYLIDDYHWFAKKSFHCWYAVAWTNVNGKRKLLRMHHLVNSTPKDLVCHHINGDTMDNRIANLQNISEFEHAKYFSYR
;
A
#
# COMPACT_ATOMS: atom_id res chain seq x y z
N MET A 1 -0.89 -6.91 31.05
CA MET A 1 -0.45 -7.10 29.65
C MET A 1 -1.64 -6.76 28.76
N LYS A 2 -1.57 -5.68 27.96
CA LYS A 2 -2.64 -5.35 27.02
C LYS A 2 -2.50 -6.31 25.84
N VAL A 3 -3.40 -7.29 25.77
CA VAL A 3 -3.60 -8.11 24.57
C VAL A 3 -4.04 -7.14 23.49
N LEU A 4 -3.19 -6.92 22.48
CA LEU A 4 -3.60 -6.21 21.27
C LEU A 4 -4.64 -7.10 20.60
N THR A 5 -5.92 -6.79 20.78
CA THR A 5 -7.01 -7.37 20.02
C THR A 5 -6.80 -6.93 18.57
N VAL A 6 -6.16 -7.80 17.79
CA VAL A 6 -6.14 -7.69 16.33
C VAL A 6 -7.61 -7.76 15.91
N LYS A 7 -8.18 -6.61 15.54
CA LYS A 7 -9.57 -6.57 15.05
C LYS A 7 -9.65 -7.53 13.87
N PRO A 8 -10.64 -8.45 13.83
CA PRO A 8 -10.83 -9.31 12.67
C PRO A 8 -11.04 -8.42 11.45
N TYR A 9 -10.31 -8.71 10.36
CA TYR A 9 -10.40 -8.02 9.08
C TYR A 9 -11.89 -7.87 8.71
N PRO A 10 -12.41 -6.66 8.49
CA PRO A 10 -13.73 -6.55 7.90
C PRO A 10 -13.66 -7.23 6.53
N GLU A 11 -14.60 -8.13 6.26
CA GLU A 11 -14.80 -8.76 4.95
C GLU A 11 -15.29 -7.69 3.95
N THR A 12 -14.51 -6.64 3.71
CA THR A 12 -14.78 -5.70 2.63
C THR A 12 -14.62 -6.45 1.31
N GLN A 13 -15.54 -6.17 0.39
CA GLN A 13 -15.46 -6.68 -0.97
C GLN A 13 -14.06 -6.33 -1.50
N THR A 14 -13.34 -7.31 -2.04
CA THR A 14 -11.97 -7.11 -2.53
C THR A 14 -11.99 -7.13 -4.05
N ALA A 15 -11.51 -6.07 -4.68
CA ALA A 15 -11.28 -6.04 -6.13
C ALA A 15 -9.83 -6.40 -6.46
N LEU A 16 -9.63 -6.94 -7.66
CA LEU A 16 -8.35 -7.40 -8.17
C LEU A 16 -7.99 -6.60 -9.43
N LEU A 17 -6.79 -6.02 -9.44
CA LEU A 17 -6.23 -5.32 -10.59
C LEU A 17 -4.97 -6.07 -11.06
N PRO A 18 -5.05 -6.84 -12.17
CA PRO A 18 -3.87 -7.38 -12.81
C PRO A 18 -3.00 -6.23 -13.34
N ILE A 19 -1.70 -6.30 -13.03
CA ILE A 19 -0.68 -5.41 -13.56
C ILE A 19 0.40 -6.25 -14.26
N ASN A 20 1.43 -5.60 -14.80
CA ASN A 20 2.49 -6.30 -15.51
C ASN A 20 3.19 -7.39 -14.66
N ARG A 21 3.83 -8.37 -15.33
CA ARG A 21 4.60 -9.47 -14.72
C ARG A 21 3.76 -10.36 -13.80
N ASP A 22 2.51 -10.59 -14.18
CA ASP A 22 1.55 -11.48 -13.50
C ASP A 22 1.24 -11.08 -12.04
N PHE A 23 1.56 -9.83 -11.67
CA PHE A 23 1.17 -9.30 -10.37
C PHE A 23 -0.30 -8.94 -10.37
N VAL A 24 -0.95 -9.18 -9.24
CA VAL A 24 -2.35 -8.80 -9.01
C VAL A 24 -2.41 -7.98 -7.74
N VAL A 25 -2.97 -6.78 -7.85
CA VAL A 25 -3.16 -5.86 -6.75
C VAL A 25 -4.54 -6.05 -6.15
N LYS A 26 -4.63 -6.12 -4.82
CA LYS A 26 -5.90 -6.13 -4.09
C LYS A 26 -6.19 -4.73 -3.58
N TYR A 27 -7.43 -4.28 -3.73
CA TYR A 27 -7.88 -2.96 -3.26
C TYR A 27 -9.37 -3.00 -2.89
N ASP A 28 -9.82 -2.01 -2.14
CA ASP A 28 -11.24 -1.85 -1.84
C ASP A 28 -11.96 -1.16 -3.02
N PRO A 29 -13.02 -1.76 -3.61
CA PRO A 29 -13.70 -1.26 -4.81
C PRO A 29 -14.20 0.18 -4.68
N GLU A 30 -14.58 0.61 -3.48
CA GLU A 30 -15.03 1.98 -3.22
C GLU A 30 -13.97 3.02 -3.53
N LEU A 31 -12.69 2.65 -3.58
CA LEU A 31 -11.57 3.54 -3.91
C LEU A 31 -11.18 3.50 -5.38
N TYR A 32 -11.96 2.84 -6.23
CA TYR A 32 -11.65 2.73 -7.66
C TYR A 32 -11.41 4.11 -8.29
N TYR A 33 -12.23 5.11 -7.93
CA TYR A 33 -12.11 6.50 -8.40
C TYR A 33 -10.79 7.20 -8.03
N LEU A 34 -10.02 6.66 -7.06
CA LEU A 34 -8.70 7.17 -6.72
C LEU A 34 -7.61 6.59 -7.59
N ILE A 35 -7.80 5.37 -8.12
CA ILE A 35 -6.73 4.60 -8.75
C ILE A 35 -6.91 4.44 -10.26
N ASP A 36 -8.11 4.66 -10.80
CA ASP A 36 -8.46 4.40 -12.20
C ASP A 36 -7.78 5.35 -13.20
N ASP A 37 -7.47 6.58 -12.79
CA ASP A 37 -6.74 7.57 -13.59
C ASP A 37 -5.26 7.21 -13.85
N TYR A 38 -4.75 6.13 -13.27
CA TYR A 38 -3.34 5.79 -13.29
C TYR A 38 -3.03 4.46 -13.98
N HIS A 39 -1.97 4.46 -14.78
CA HIS A 39 -1.41 3.23 -15.33
C HIS A 39 -0.43 2.59 -14.33
N TRP A 40 -0.93 1.59 -13.59
CA TRP A 40 -0.18 0.89 -12.55
C TRP A 40 0.75 -0.19 -13.11
N PHE A 41 1.92 -0.32 -12.51
CA PHE A 41 2.89 -1.38 -12.79
C PHE A 41 3.67 -1.77 -11.53
N ALA A 42 4.16 -2.99 -11.50
CA ALA A 42 4.97 -3.54 -10.42
C ALA A 42 6.42 -3.02 -10.53
N LYS A 43 6.90 -2.41 -9.45
CA LYS A 43 8.30 -1.99 -9.30
C LYS A 43 8.94 -2.67 -8.11
N LYS A 44 10.10 -3.29 -8.34
CA LYS A 44 10.90 -3.95 -7.31
C LYS A 44 11.51 -2.92 -6.37
N SER A 45 11.48 -3.20 -5.07
CA SER A 45 12.15 -2.45 -4.03
C SER A 45 12.76 -3.42 -3.03
N PHE A 46 14.10 -3.52 -2.99
CA PHE A 46 14.81 -4.52 -2.20
C PHE A 46 14.23 -5.94 -2.39
N HIS A 47 13.53 -6.47 -1.38
CA HIS A 47 12.97 -7.82 -1.31
C HIS A 47 11.46 -7.88 -1.59
N CYS A 48 10.82 -6.76 -1.92
CA CYS A 48 9.38 -6.69 -2.19
C CYS A 48 9.06 -5.96 -3.50
N TRP A 49 7.77 -5.97 -3.86
CA TRP A 49 7.24 -5.34 -5.07
C TRP A 49 6.10 -4.42 -4.70
N TYR A 50 6.05 -3.24 -5.31
CA TYR A 50 4.96 -2.30 -5.09
C TYR A 50 4.24 -1.99 -6.39
N ALA A 51 2.92 -1.82 -6.30
CA ALA A 51 2.12 -1.18 -7.33
C ALA A 51 2.43 0.32 -7.36
N VAL A 52 2.96 0.79 -8.47
CA VAL A 52 3.34 2.19 -8.68
C VAL A 52 2.82 2.71 -10.01
N ALA A 53 2.64 4.02 -10.11
CA ALA A 53 2.30 4.71 -11.34
C ALA A 53 3.21 5.93 -11.52
N TRP A 54 3.35 6.39 -12.75
CA TRP A 54 3.99 7.69 -13.02
C TRP A 54 2.94 8.79 -12.95
N THR A 55 3.28 9.88 -12.27
CA THR A 55 2.45 11.10 -12.20
C THR A 55 3.33 12.34 -12.34
N ASN A 56 2.73 13.49 -12.61
CA ASN A 56 3.42 14.78 -12.67
C ASN A 56 2.99 15.65 -11.49
N VAL A 57 3.96 16.08 -10.69
CA VAL A 57 3.73 17.00 -9.56
C VAL A 57 4.61 18.22 -9.77
N ASN A 58 3.98 19.40 -9.94
CA ASN A 58 4.66 20.67 -10.22
C ASN A 58 5.62 20.58 -11.44
N GLY A 59 5.13 19.99 -12.53
CA GLY A 59 5.90 19.83 -13.78
C GLY A 59 7.02 18.77 -13.71
N LYS A 60 7.20 18.09 -12.57
CA LYS A 60 8.20 17.03 -12.41
C LYS A 60 7.54 15.67 -12.35
N ARG A 61 8.05 14.73 -13.16
CA ARG A 61 7.63 13.33 -13.14
C ARG A 61 8.05 12.67 -11.83
N LYS A 62 7.12 12.04 -11.13
CA LYS A 62 7.30 11.33 -9.86
C LYS A 62 6.64 9.96 -9.91
N LEU A 63 7.14 9.06 -9.05
CA LEU A 63 6.48 7.78 -8.79
C LEU A 63 5.44 7.96 -7.69
N LEU A 64 4.20 7.60 -8.00
CA LEU A 64 3.10 7.45 -7.06
C LEU A 64 3.03 5.99 -6.63
N ARG A 65 2.88 5.72 -5.33
CA ARG A 65 2.68 4.37 -4.79
C ARG A 65 1.21 4.19 -4.41
N MET A 66 0.59 3.06 -4.79
CA MET A 66 -0.84 2.87 -4.57
C MET A 66 -1.21 2.90 -3.08
N HIS A 67 -0.51 2.16 -2.23
CA HIS A 67 -0.75 2.17 -0.78
C HIS A 67 -0.62 3.56 -0.13
N HIS A 68 0.20 4.48 -0.66
CA HIS A 68 0.24 5.86 -0.15
C HIS A 68 -1.00 6.65 -0.56
N LEU A 69 -1.47 6.45 -1.79
CA LEU A 69 -2.66 7.13 -2.31
C LEU A 69 -3.92 6.66 -1.57
N VAL A 70 -4.08 5.35 -1.43
CA VAL A 70 -5.21 4.74 -0.72
C VAL A 70 -5.23 5.13 0.75
N ASN A 71 -4.10 5.04 1.45
CA ASN A 71 -4.04 5.31 2.88
C ASN A 71 -3.82 6.80 3.23
N SER A 72 -3.86 7.69 2.23
CA SER A 72 -3.59 9.13 2.37
C SER A 72 -2.35 9.42 3.24
N THR A 73 -1.28 8.67 3.01
CA THR A 73 -0.11 8.65 3.90
C THR A 73 0.62 10.00 3.92
N PRO A 74 0.71 10.66 5.09
CA PRO A 74 1.47 11.89 5.25
C PRO A 74 2.96 11.71 4.94
N LYS A 75 3.64 12.81 4.58
CA LYS A 75 5.06 12.78 4.18
C LYS A 75 5.99 12.32 5.31
N ASP A 76 5.60 12.55 6.55
CA ASP A 76 6.33 12.25 7.78
C ASP A 76 6.04 10.84 8.34
N LEU A 77 5.14 10.08 7.71
CA LEU A 77 4.78 8.73 8.11
C LEU A 77 5.10 7.70 7.02
N VAL A 78 5.23 6.45 7.44
CA VAL A 78 5.38 5.29 6.56
C VAL A 78 4.07 4.53 6.51
N CYS A 79 3.66 4.14 5.31
CA CYS A 79 2.51 3.27 5.11
C CYS A 79 2.94 1.80 5.19
N HIS A 80 2.61 1.18 6.31
CA HIS A 80 2.92 -0.20 6.64
C HIS A 80 1.79 -1.14 6.20
N HIS A 81 2.17 -2.32 5.67
CA HIS A 81 1.22 -3.38 5.30
C HIS A 81 1.17 -4.39 6.45
N ILE A 82 0.02 -4.51 7.10
CA ILE A 82 -0.17 -5.31 8.32
C ILE A 82 0.13 -6.79 8.07
N ASN A 83 -0.32 -7.33 6.92
CA ASN A 83 -0.07 -8.72 6.54
C ASN A 83 1.28 -8.97 5.85
N GLY A 84 2.07 -7.93 5.59
CA GLY A 84 3.33 -8.01 4.84
C GLY A 84 3.19 -8.24 3.33
N ASP A 85 1.99 -8.40 2.78
CA ASP A 85 1.72 -8.49 1.34
C ASP A 85 1.66 -7.08 0.74
N THR A 86 2.73 -6.66 0.06
CA THR A 86 2.86 -5.33 -0.54
C THR A 86 1.99 -5.11 -1.79
N MET A 87 1.29 -6.15 -2.26
CA MET A 87 0.27 -6.04 -3.30
C MET A 87 -1.15 -5.94 -2.73
N ASP A 88 -1.32 -6.09 -1.41
CA ASP A 88 -2.60 -5.91 -0.73
C ASP A 88 -2.74 -4.47 -0.23
N ASN A 89 -3.34 -3.62 -1.06
CA ASN A 89 -3.48 -2.18 -0.85
C ASN A 89 -4.87 -1.81 -0.29
N ARG A 90 -5.60 -2.77 0.30
CA ARG A 90 -6.87 -2.50 0.99
C ARG A 90 -6.63 -1.66 2.25
N ILE A 91 -7.49 -0.69 2.55
CA ILE A 91 -7.41 0.20 3.73
C ILE A 91 -7.22 -0.62 5.01
N ALA A 92 -7.99 -1.70 5.17
CA ALA A 92 -7.91 -2.56 6.35
C ALA A 92 -6.54 -3.22 6.54
N ASN A 93 -5.71 -3.29 5.49
CA ASN A 93 -4.35 -3.82 5.53
C ASN A 93 -3.27 -2.74 5.67
N LEU A 94 -3.62 -1.45 5.62
CA LEU A 94 -2.66 -0.35 5.61
C LEU A 94 -2.71 0.42 6.92
N GLN A 95 -1.53 0.82 7.40
CA GLN A 95 -1.40 1.62 8.62
C GLN A 95 -0.30 2.68 8.45
N ASN A 96 -0.63 3.94 8.74
CA ASN A 96 0.38 4.98 8.83
C ASN A 96 1.07 4.89 10.20
N ILE A 97 2.38 4.63 10.21
CA ILE A 97 3.20 4.51 11.41
C ILE A 97 4.47 5.34 11.27
N SER A 98 5.14 5.62 12.39
CA SER A 98 6.43 6.31 12.36
C SER A 98 7.53 5.40 11.77
N GLU A 99 8.58 6.01 11.21
CA GLU A 99 9.77 5.26 10.75
C GLU A 99 10.38 4.42 11.89
N PHE A 100 10.39 4.94 13.11
CA PHE A 100 10.89 4.24 14.29
C PHE A 100 10.08 2.99 14.63
N GLU A 101 8.75 3.05 14.52
CA GLU A 101 7.89 1.87 14.70
C GLU A 101 8.08 0.88 13.56
N HIS A 102 8.16 1.36 12.31
CA HIS A 102 8.38 0.51 11.15
C HIS A 102 9.69 -0.26 11.22
N ALA A 103 10.77 0.40 11.67
CA ALA A 103 12.09 -0.23 11.82
C ALA A 103 12.07 -1.44 12.75
N LYS A 104 11.23 -1.44 13.79
CA LYS A 104 11.10 -2.58 14.72
C LYS A 104 10.67 -3.85 14.00
N TYR A 105 9.87 -3.76 12.94
CA TYR A 105 9.46 -4.94 12.16
C TYR A 105 10.60 -5.56 11.34
N PHE A 106 11.68 -4.82 11.08
CA PHE A 106 12.86 -5.30 10.35
C PHE A 106 14.03 -5.64 11.27
N SER A 107 14.10 -5.07 12.48
CA SER A 107 15.18 -5.36 13.44
C SER A 107 15.08 -6.74 14.11
N TYR A 108 13.95 -7.43 13.96
CA TYR A 108 13.73 -8.79 14.50
C TYR A 108 13.80 -9.90 13.42
N ARG A 109 14.31 -9.60 12.21
CA ARG A 109 14.50 -10.57 11.14
C ARG A 109 15.97 -10.82 10.84
#